data_AF-A0A7R8CHG7-F1
#
_entry.id   AF-A0A7R8CHG7-F1
#
_cell.length_a   1.000
_cell.length_b   1.000
_cell.length_c   1.000
_cell.angle_alpha   90.00
_cell.angle_beta   90.00
_cell.angle_gamma   90.00
#
_symmetry.space_group_name_H-M   'P 1'
#
loop_
_entity.id
_entity.type
_entity.pdbx_description
1 polymer ?
#
loop_
_entity_poly.entity_id
_entity_poly.type
_entity_poly.pdbx_seq_one_letter_code
_entity_poly.pdbx_strand_id
1 'polypeptide(L)'
;MFGIYRPCVLQSPFFTDVVRLITTENPQSLLSSSRSLGTGEDMKKLFSSPKPPLVLGIGGIIPFYAPPLYMMHSGIFDPSLAGIQLAYGASILSFLGGVRWGTLVQEGSSDWIGYTISVGPSLVAWICLLIPSTSFANLIFVGGLGSTAYLDITQSSYPSWFRGLRILLTTLAIVSVFLTSICSIRFTTGDSF
;
A
#
# COMPACT_ATOMS: atom_id res chain seq x y z
N MET A 1 -44.54 -24.97 3.45
CA MET A 1 -43.93 -23.62 3.45
C MET A 1 -42.44 -23.78 3.69
N PHE A 2 -41.64 -24.00 2.64
CA PHE A 2 -40.18 -24.02 2.72
C PHE A 2 -39.66 -22.97 1.74
N GLY A 3 -39.15 -21.86 2.29
CA GLY A 3 -38.51 -20.79 1.53
C GLY A 3 -37.16 -21.26 1.02
N ILE A 4 -37.01 -21.17 -0.30
CA ILE A 4 -35.81 -21.56 -1.04
C ILE A 4 -34.67 -20.60 -0.67
N TYR A 5 -33.65 -21.14 0.00
CA TYR A 5 -32.34 -20.50 0.14
C TYR A 5 -31.75 -20.26 -1.26
N ARG A 6 -31.55 -18.99 -1.64
CA ARG A 6 -30.65 -18.66 -2.76
C ARG A 6 -29.21 -18.83 -2.27
N PRO A 7 -28.37 -19.65 -2.93
CA PRO A 7 -26.96 -19.69 -2.61
C PRO A 7 -26.31 -18.36 -3.00
N CYS A 8 -25.57 -17.79 -2.04
CA CYS A 8 -24.63 -16.70 -2.24
C CYS A 8 -23.51 -17.22 -3.15
N VAL A 9 -23.63 -16.97 -4.46
CA VAL A 9 -22.59 -17.30 -5.43
C VAL A 9 -21.47 -16.28 -5.25
N LEU A 10 -20.33 -16.80 -4.79
CA LEU A 10 -19.00 -16.22 -4.85
C LEU A 10 -18.78 -15.50 -6.19
N GLN A 11 -18.77 -14.16 -6.15
CA GLN A 11 -18.31 -13.33 -7.25
C GLN A 11 -17.26 -12.38 -6.71
N SER A 12 -16.09 -12.94 -6.39
CA SER A 12 -14.87 -12.12 -6.31
C SER A 12 -14.47 -11.76 -7.75
N PRO A 13 -14.52 -10.48 -8.17
CA PRO A 13 -14.12 -10.08 -9.52
C PRO A 13 -12.64 -10.40 -9.82
N PHE A 14 -11.82 -10.56 -8.79
CA PHE A 14 -10.38 -10.79 -8.87
C PHE A 14 -9.96 -12.00 -9.71
N PHE A 15 -10.60 -13.16 -9.52
CA PHE A 15 -10.13 -14.40 -10.17
C PHE A 15 -10.54 -14.48 -11.65
N THR A 16 -11.75 -14.02 -11.97
CA THR A 16 -12.28 -14.05 -13.33
C THR A 16 -11.60 -13.03 -14.24
N ASP A 17 -11.28 -11.84 -13.71
CA ASP A 17 -10.59 -10.80 -14.48
C ASP A 17 -9.13 -11.16 -14.75
N VAL A 18 -8.42 -11.77 -13.78
CA VAL A 18 -7.04 -12.24 -13.98
C VAL A 18 -6.97 -13.36 -15.02
N VAL A 19 -7.88 -14.34 -14.97
CA VAL A 19 -7.92 -15.44 -15.93
C VAL A 19 -8.35 -14.95 -17.33
N ARG A 20 -9.26 -13.98 -17.43
CA ARG A 20 -9.56 -13.32 -18.72
C ARG A 20 -8.36 -12.55 -19.28
N LEU A 21 -7.67 -11.77 -18.44
CA LEU A 21 -6.53 -10.96 -18.86
C LEU A 21 -5.35 -11.79 -19.36
N ILE A 22 -5.16 -13.01 -18.83
CA ILE A 22 -4.07 -13.91 -19.27
C ILE A 22 -4.40 -14.58 -20.62
N THR A 23 -5.68 -14.72 -20.99
CA THR A 23 -6.07 -15.60 -22.11
C THR A 23 -6.34 -14.87 -23.43
N THR A 24 -6.55 -13.53 -23.46
CA THR A 24 -7.13 -12.89 -24.66
C THR A 24 -6.45 -11.62 -25.21
N GLU A 25 -5.44 -11.01 -24.59
CA GLU A 25 -4.98 -9.67 -25.03
C GLU A 25 -3.62 -9.68 -25.76
N ASN A 26 -3.63 -9.07 -26.96
CA ASN A 26 -2.47 -8.80 -27.81
C ASN A 26 -1.43 -7.92 -27.06
N PRO A 27 -0.11 -8.20 -27.12
CA PRO A 27 0.91 -7.40 -26.42
C PRO A 27 0.85 -5.88 -26.66
N GLN A 28 0.33 -5.43 -27.82
CA GLN A 28 0.19 -4.01 -28.12
C GLN A 28 -1.02 -3.33 -27.45
N SER A 29 -2.11 -4.04 -27.14
CA SER A 29 -3.28 -3.47 -26.42
C SER A 29 -3.02 -3.31 -24.92
N LEU A 30 -2.15 -4.14 -24.35
CA LEU A 30 -1.69 -4.02 -22.97
C LEU A 30 -0.80 -2.78 -22.75
N LEU A 31 -0.04 -2.36 -23.77
CA LEU A 31 0.81 -1.16 -23.71
C LEU A 31 0.03 0.15 -23.87
N SER A 32 -1.05 0.14 -24.65
CA SER A 32 -1.96 1.30 -24.76
C SER A 32 -2.91 1.40 -23.57
N SER A 33 -3.37 0.26 -23.03
CA SER A 33 -4.16 0.17 -21.79
C SER A 33 -3.35 0.57 -20.55
N SER A 34 -2.05 0.26 -20.48
CA SER A 34 -1.17 0.75 -19.39
C SER A 34 -0.88 2.26 -19.45
N ARG A 35 -0.91 2.86 -20.63
CA ARG A 35 -0.86 4.33 -20.78
C ARG A 35 -2.19 5.02 -20.45
N SER A 36 -3.32 4.35 -20.68
CA SER A 36 -4.67 4.86 -20.35
C SER A 36 -5.15 4.49 -18.95
N LEU A 37 -4.47 3.57 -18.27
CA LEU A 37 -4.58 3.30 -16.83
C LEU A 37 -4.02 4.50 -16.06
N GLY A 38 -4.81 5.59 -16.04
CA GLY A 38 -4.93 6.70 -15.08
C GLY A 38 -3.68 7.31 -14.42
N THR A 39 -2.70 6.51 -14.03
CA THR A 39 -1.47 6.81 -13.29
C THR A 39 -0.79 8.11 -13.72
N GLY A 40 -0.50 8.30 -15.01
CA GLY A 40 0.20 9.51 -15.48
C GLY A 40 -0.65 10.79 -15.37
N GLU A 41 -1.96 10.69 -15.58
CA GLU A 41 -2.87 11.82 -15.44
C GLU A 41 -3.26 12.11 -13.99
N ASP A 42 -3.44 11.04 -13.19
CA ASP A 42 -3.70 11.10 -11.76
C ASP A 42 -2.49 11.72 -11.03
N MET A 43 -1.27 11.41 -11.48
CA MET A 43 -0.05 12.08 -11.04
C MET A 43 -0.05 13.59 -11.34
N LYS A 44 -0.48 14.00 -12.54
CA LYS A 44 -0.56 15.44 -12.85
C LYS A 44 -1.62 16.15 -11.99
N LYS A 45 -2.73 15.47 -11.71
CA LYS A 45 -3.85 15.99 -10.90
C LYS A 45 -3.54 16.03 -9.40
N LEU A 46 -2.48 15.36 -8.94
CA LEU A 46 -2.05 15.40 -7.53
C LEU A 46 -1.67 16.83 -7.09
N PHE A 47 -1.02 17.60 -7.96
CA PHE A 47 -0.59 18.98 -7.66
C PHE A 47 -1.77 19.96 -7.59
N SER A 48 -2.93 19.56 -8.11
CA SER A 48 -4.19 20.28 -8.01
C SER A 48 -5.02 19.87 -6.79
N SER A 49 -4.50 19.01 -5.92
CA SER A 49 -5.19 18.56 -4.70
C SER A 49 -5.33 19.68 -3.67
N PRO A 50 -6.28 19.54 -2.71
CA PRO A 50 -6.34 20.43 -1.57
C PRO A 50 -4.98 20.46 -0.85
N LYS A 51 -4.53 21.67 -0.46
CA LYS A 51 -3.22 21.87 0.18
C LYS A 51 -3.01 21.01 1.44
N PRO A 52 -3.99 20.82 2.36
CA PRO A 52 -3.73 20.12 3.61
C PRO A 52 -3.33 18.64 3.44
N PRO A 53 -4.04 17.80 2.68
CA PRO A 53 -3.62 16.42 2.40
C PRO A 53 -2.24 16.30 1.77
N LEU A 54 -1.88 17.21 0.86
CA LEU A 54 -0.59 17.19 0.17
C LEU A 54 0.55 17.53 1.13
N VAL A 55 0.40 18.61 1.91
CA VAL A 55 1.43 19.03 2.87
C VAL A 55 1.62 17.98 3.97
N LEU A 56 0.53 17.46 4.52
CA LEU A 56 0.59 16.41 5.55
C LEU A 56 1.14 15.09 5.00
N GLY A 57 0.74 14.71 3.78
CA GLY A 57 1.28 13.54 3.09
C GLY A 57 2.78 13.63 2.88
N ILE A 58 3.27 14.79 2.42
CA ILE A 58 4.71 15.03 2.24
C ILE A 58 5.44 15.03 3.60
N GLY A 59 4.84 15.64 4.63
CA GLY A 59 5.38 15.60 6.00
C GLY A 59 5.54 14.17 6.54
N GLY A 60 4.61 13.28 6.18
CA GLY A 60 4.68 11.87 6.54
C GLY A 60 5.83 11.07 5.91
N ILE A 61 6.56 11.64 4.93
CA ILE A 61 7.74 10.99 4.33
C ILE A 61 8.95 11.09 5.27
N ILE A 62 9.00 12.11 6.14
CA ILE A 62 10.15 12.38 6.99
C ILE A 62 10.51 11.17 7.88
N PRO A 63 9.56 10.55 8.61
CA PRO A 63 9.88 9.41 9.47
C PRO A 63 10.21 8.13 8.68
N PHE A 64 9.87 8.06 7.39
CA PHE A 64 10.27 6.96 6.52
C PHE A 64 11.74 7.06 6.10
N TYR A 65 12.22 8.25 5.77
CA TYR A 65 13.58 8.44 5.24
C TYR A 65 14.62 8.74 6.31
N ALA A 66 14.23 9.26 7.48
CA ALA A 66 15.19 9.56 8.54
C ALA A 66 16.00 8.32 8.99
N PRO A 67 15.39 7.14 9.24
CA PRO A 67 16.13 5.94 9.66
C PRO A 67 17.18 5.44 8.64
N PRO A 68 16.85 5.17 7.35
CA PRO A 68 17.84 4.70 6.39
C PRO A 68 18.93 5.74 6.10
N LEU A 69 18.60 7.04 6.03
CA LEU A 69 19.60 8.08 5.79
C LEU A 69 20.59 8.19 6.95
N TYR A 70 20.10 8.06 8.19
CA TYR A 70 20.97 8.03 9.36
C TYR A 70 21.92 6.82 9.33
N MET A 71 21.41 5.61 9.05
CA MET A 71 22.25 4.41 8.95
C MET A 71 23.27 4.48 7.82
N MET A 72 22.91 5.07 6.68
CA MET A 72 23.85 5.32 5.57
C MET A 72 24.96 6.31 5.98
N HIS A 73 24.62 7.32 6.78
CA HIS A 73 25.57 8.31 7.25
C HIS A 73 26.51 7.77 8.33
N SER A 74 25.97 7.02 9.30
CA SER A 74 26.75 6.42 10.39
C SER A 74 27.57 5.22 9.96
N GLY A 75 27.19 4.55 8.88
CA GLY A 75 27.83 3.32 8.42
C GLY A 75 27.52 2.10 9.28
N ILE A 76 26.52 2.20 10.18
CA ILE A 76 26.15 1.15 11.12
C ILE A 76 24.68 0.83 10.94
N PHE A 77 24.34 -0.46 10.87
CA PHE A 77 22.95 -0.90 10.88
C PHE A 77 22.43 -0.98 12.32
N ASP A 78 21.39 -0.22 12.62
CA ASP A 78 20.67 -0.29 13.89
C ASP A 78 19.27 -0.90 13.67
N PRO A 79 19.03 -2.14 14.15
CA PRO A 79 17.72 -2.79 14.06
C PRO A 79 16.59 -1.99 14.72
N SER A 80 16.89 -1.18 15.74
CA SER A 80 15.92 -0.36 16.45
C SER A 80 15.34 0.73 15.54
N LEU A 81 16.20 1.37 14.74
CA LEU A 81 15.79 2.39 13.77
C LEU A 81 14.92 1.79 12.65
N ALA A 82 15.28 0.60 12.16
CA ALA A 82 14.45 -0.12 11.21
C ALA A 82 13.09 -0.54 11.82
N GLY A 83 13.07 -0.90 13.10
CA GLY A 83 11.84 -1.16 13.86
C GLY A 83 10.95 0.08 13.99
N ILE A 84 11.51 1.25 14.30
CA ILE A 84 10.78 2.52 14.38
C ILE A 84 10.15 2.87 13.02
N GLN A 85 10.91 2.73 11.94
CA GLN A 85 10.42 2.96 10.57
C GLN A 85 9.24 2.04 10.26
N LEU A 86 9.37 0.75 10.57
CA LEU A 86 8.32 -0.23 10.35
C LEU A 86 7.09 0.07 11.20
N ALA A 87 7.25 0.48 12.46
CA ALA A 87 6.14 0.81 13.35
C ALA A 87 5.37 2.04 12.87
N TYR A 88 6.08 3.05 12.37
CA TYR A 88 5.47 4.19 11.71
C TYR A 88 4.70 3.76 10.44
N GLY A 89 5.32 2.94 9.61
CA GLY A 89 4.68 2.38 8.41
C GLY A 89 3.42 1.57 8.72
N ALA A 90 3.47 0.69 9.73
CA ALA A 90 2.33 -0.09 10.20
C ALA A 90 1.18 0.81 10.68
N SER A 91 1.49 1.90 11.37
CA SER A 91 0.49 2.89 11.81
C SER A 91 -0.21 3.54 10.61
N ILE A 92 0.53 3.91 9.56
CA ILE A 92 -0.04 4.42 8.31
C ILE A 92 -0.88 3.34 7.64
N LEU A 93 -0.38 2.12 7.50
CA LEU A 93 -1.10 1.02 6.83
C LEU A 93 -2.46 0.76 7.50
N SER A 94 -2.51 0.79 8.84
CA SER A 94 -3.75 0.68 9.60
C SER A 94 -4.70 1.86 9.36
N PHE A 95 -4.16 3.10 9.33
CA PHE A 95 -4.95 4.29 8.98
C PHE A 95 -5.58 4.17 7.58
N LEU A 96 -4.91 3.55 6.61
CA LEU A 96 -5.46 3.36 5.25
C LEU A 96 -6.70 2.48 5.24
N GLY A 97 -6.72 1.43 6.06
CA GLY A 97 -7.91 0.62 6.28
C GLY A 97 -9.06 1.45 6.85
N GLY A 98 -8.75 2.29 7.84
CA GLY A 98 -9.73 3.22 8.43
C GLY A 98 -10.32 4.22 7.42
N VAL A 99 -9.52 4.73 6.47
CA VAL A 99 -10.02 5.62 5.40
C VAL A 99 -11.07 4.92 4.54
N ARG A 100 -10.80 3.68 4.12
CA ARG A 100 -11.74 2.88 3.32
C ARG A 100 -13.00 2.51 4.10
N TRP A 101 -12.86 2.19 5.38
CA TRP A 101 -14.00 1.95 6.26
C TRP A 101 -14.87 3.20 6.39
N GLY A 102 -14.26 4.37 6.58
CA GLY A 102 -14.94 5.66 6.68
C GLY A 102 -15.67 6.06 5.40
N THR A 103 -15.13 5.76 4.22
CA THR A 103 -15.81 6.05 2.95
C THR A 103 -17.08 5.19 2.79
N LEU A 104 -17.02 3.92 3.18
CA LEU A 104 -18.19 3.02 3.15
C LEU A 104 -19.30 3.47 4.09
N VAL A 105 -18.94 4.06 5.25
CA VAL A 105 -19.89 4.68 6.17
C VAL A 105 -20.52 5.93 5.57
N GLN A 106 -19.73 6.80 4.94
CA GLN A 106 -20.24 8.01 4.29
C GLN A 106 -21.20 7.69 3.15
N GLU A 107 -20.95 6.60 2.41
CA GLU A 107 -21.82 6.10 1.34
C GLU A 107 -23.10 5.40 1.87
N GLY A 108 -23.19 5.12 3.18
CA GLY A 108 -24.31 4.38 3.76
C GLY A 108 -24.38 2.92 3.28
N SER A 109 -23.25 2.37 2.84
CA SER A 109 -23.19 1.04 2.25
C SER A 109 -23.36 -0.07 3.31
N SER A 110 -24.07 -1.13 2.94
CA SER A 110 -24.18 -2.38 3.73
C SER A 110 -23.23 -3.47 3.21
N ASP A 111 -22.15 -3.08 2.54
CA ASP A 111 -21.21 -4.00 1.91
C ASP A 111 -20.25 -4.62 2.93
N TRP A 112 -20.63 -5.80 3.44
CA TRP A 112 -19.81 -6.61 4.34
C TRP A 112 -18.42 -6.93 3.78
N ILE A 113 -18.29 -7.07 2.46
CA ILE A 113 -17.01 -7.42 1.83
C ILE A 113 -16.09 -6.19 1.88
N GLY A 114 -16.59 -5.02 1.50
CA GLY A 114 -15.88 -3.75 1.61
C GLY A 114 -15.38 -3.48 3.04
N TYR A 115 -16.25 -3.69 4.04
CA TYR A 115 -15.87 -3.56 5.44
C TYR A 115 -14.80 -4.58 5.85
N THR A 116 -14.93 -5.84 5.45
CA THR A 116 -13.93 -6.89 5.76
C THR A 116 -12.57 -6.56 5.15
N ILE A 117 -12.55 -6.12 3.89
CA ILE A 117 -11.32 -5.72 3.18
C ILE A 117 -10.66 -4.52 3.88
N SER A 118 -11.45 -3.58 4.42
CA SER A 118 -10.92 -2.41 5.11
C SER A 118 -10.22 -2.73 6.44
N VAL A 119 -10.52 -3.88 7.07
CA VAL A 119 -9.84 -4.34 8.29
C VAL A 119 -8.51 -5.04 7.98
N GLY A 120 -8.38 -5.60 6.78
CA GLY A 120 -7.19 -6.32 6.32
C GLY A 120 -5.86 -5.56 6.56
N PRO A 121 -5.73 -4.28 6.17
CA PRO A 121 -4.51 -3.49 6.36
C PRO A 121 -4.08 -3.36 7.83
N SER A 122 -5.03 -3.19 8.74
CA SER A 122 -4.76 -3.12 10.19
C SER A 122 -4.26 -4.45 10.75
N LEU A 123 -4.81 -5.58 10.27
CA LEU A 123 -4.32 -6.91 10.65
C LEU A 123 -2.93 -7.19 10.10
N VAL A 124 -2.66 -6.81 8.85
CA VAL A 124 -1.33 -6.93 8.25
C VAL A 124 -0.32 -6.08 9.02
N ALA A 125 -0.66 -4.83 9.34
CA ALA A 125 0.17 -3.95 10.16
C ALA A 125 0.50 -4.56 11.53
N TRP A 126 -0.49 -5.14 12.20
CA TRP A 126 -0.30 -5.83 13.47
C TRP A 126 0.64 -7.04 13.34
N ILE A 127 0.47 -7.86 12.30
CA ILE A 127 1.36 -9.00 12.03
C ILE A 127 2.80 -8.53 11.78
N CYS A 128 3.01 -7.46 11.01
CA CYS A 128 4.34 -6.91 10.77
C CYS A 128 5.08 -6.55 12.07
N LEU A 129 4.37 -6.01 13.05
CA LEU A 129 4.93 -5.62 14.35
C LEU A 129 5.30 -6.80 15.24
N LEU A 130 4.66 -7.96 15.05
CA LEU A 130 4.92 -9.16 15.85
C LEU A 130 6.08 -10.01 15.32
N ILE A 131 6.51 -9.78 14.09
CA ILE A 131 7.57 -10.55 13.45
C ILE A 131 8.94 -10.03 13.93
N PRO A 132 9.78 -10.86 14.57
CA PRO A 132 11.10 -10.43 15.05
C PRO A 132 12.08 -10.12 13.92
N SER A 133 11.90 -10.74 12.74
CA SER A 133 12.75 -10.53 11.58
C SER A 133 12.34 -9.27 10.82
N THR A 134 13.15 -8.22 10.92
CA THR A 134 12.94 -6.94 10.22
C THR A 134 12.80 -7.13 8.70
N SER A 135 13.62 -7.99 8.09
CA SER A 135 13.58 -8.24 6.64
C SER A 135 12.25 -8.84 6.19
N PHE A 136 11.76 -9.84 6.94
CA PHE A 136 10.49 -10.50 6.60
C PHE A 136 9.29 -9.59 6.88
N ALA A 137 9.32 -8.85 7.99
CA ALA A 137 8.30 -7.87 8.32
C ALA A 137 8.22 -6.74 7.27
N ASN A 138 9.36 -6.27 6.76
CA ASN A 138 9.42 -5.28 5.68
C ASN A 138 8.79 -5.79 4.38
N LEU A 139 8.99 -7.06 4.02
CA LEU A 139 8.37 -7.66 2.83
C LEU A 139 6.84 -7.71 2.96
N ILE A 140 6.32 -8.14 4.11
CA ILE A 140 4.88 -8.17 4.36
C ILE A 140 4.32 -6.75 4.37
N PHE A 141 5.02 -5.80 4.97
CA PHE A 141 4.63 -4.39 4.98
C PHE A 141 4.54 -3.80 3.57
N VAL A 142 5.57 -4.01 2.73
CA VAL A 142 5.58 -3.57 1.33
C VAL A 142 4.45 -4.23 0.54
N GLY A 143 4.21 -5.53 0.76
CA GLY A 143 3.08 -6.25 0.16
C GLY A 143 1.74 -5.65 0.57
N GLY A 144 1.53 -5.40 1.87
CA GLY A 144 0.31 -4.79 2.41
C GLY A 144 0.07 -3.39 1.86
N LEU A 145 1.09 -2.53 1.84
CA LEU A 145 1.01 -1.21 1.22
C LEU A 145 0.66 -1.31 -0.26
N GLY A 146 1.35 -2.17 -1.02
CA GLY A 146 1.07 -2.38 -2.44
C GLY A 146 -0.36 -2.85 -2.70
N SER A 147 -0.85 -3.81 -1.91
CA SER A 147 -2.24 -4.29 -2.00
C SER A 147 -3.25 -3.18 -1.70
N THR A 148 -3.03 -2.37 -0.66
CA THR A 148 -3.93 -1.25 -0.35
C THR A 148 -3.93 -0.18 -1.45
N ALA A 149 -2.75 0.17 -1.97
CA ALA A 149 -2.64 1.13 -3.06
C ALA A 149 -3.35 0.63 -4.32
N TYR A 150 -3.19 -0.66 -4.67
CA TYR A 150 -3.90 -1.28 -5.79
C TYR A 150 -5.42 -1.16 -5.61
N LEU A 151 -5.93 -1.56 -4.45
CA LEU A 151 -7.36 -1.50 -4.15
C LEU A 151 -7.91 -0.07 -4.20
N ASP A 152 -7.13 0.92 -3.76
CA ASP A 152 -7.52 2.34 -3.79
C ASP A 152 -7.49 2.92 -5.21
N ILE A 153 -6.56 2.49 -6.07
CA ILE A 153 -6.49 2.93 -7.48
C ILE A 153 -7.66 2.36 -8.28
N THR A 154 -8.05 1.10 -8.01
CA THR A 154 -9.19 0.45 -8.68
C THR A 154 -10.55 0.98 -8.24
N GLN A 155 -10.61 1.69 -7.11
CA GLN A 155 -11.86 2.20 -6.57
C GLN A 155 -12.30 3.46 -7.33
N SER A 156 -13.42 3.38 -8.04
CA SER A 156 -13.96 4.47 -8.86
C SER A 156 -14.53 5.64 -8.03
N SER A 157 -14.94 5.40 -6.79
CA SER A 157 -15.43 6.44 -5.86
C SER A 157 -14.36 7.47 -5.50
N TYR A 158 -13.07 7.16 -5.66
CA TYR A 158 -12.00 8.07 -5.23
C TYR A 158 -11.64 9.11 -6.29
N PRO A 159 -11.50 10.38 -5.90
CA PRO A 159 -11.07 11.43 -6.81
C PRO A 159 -9.65 11.14 -7.30
N SER A 160 -9.37 11.48 -8.55
CA SER A 160 -8.08 11.25 -9.23
C SER A 160 -6.88 11.80 -8.44
N TRP A 161 -7.02 12.94 -7.78
CA TRP A 161 -5.95 13.52 -6.95
C TRP A 161 -5.59 12.64 -5.75
N PHE A 162 -6.56 11.91 -5.17
CA PHE A 162 -6.32 11.00 -4.05
C PHE A 162 -5.60 9.74 -4.53
N ARG A 163 -6.01 9.18 -5.67
CA ARG A 163 -5.33 8.06 -6.32
C ARG A 163 -3.88 8.41 -6.68
N GLY A 164 -3.65 9.63 -7.20
CA GLY A 164 -2.32 10.17 -7.40
C GLY A 164 -1.52 10.25 -6.09
N LEU A 165 -2.06 10.86 -5.05
CA LEU A 165 -1.39 10.95 -3.75
C LEU A 165 -1.00 9.55 -3.20
N ARG A 166 -1.88 8.56 -3.34
CA ARG A 166 -1.60 7.16 -2.94
C ARG A 166 -0.41 6.57 -3.64
N ILE A 167 -0.33 6.73 -4.96
CA ILE A 167 0.78 6.23 -5.77
C ILE A 167 2.09 6.87 -5.29
N LEU A 168 2.12 8.21 -5.17
CA LEU A 168 3.31 8.94 -4.74
C LEU A 168 3.80 8.48 -3.36
N LEU A 169 2.92 8.47 -2.35
CA LEU A 169 3.29 8.12 -0.99
C LEU A 169 3.72 6.65 -0.86
N THR A 170 3.04 5.75 -1.57
CA THR A 170 3.37 4.32 -1.54
C THR A 170 4.73 4.07 -2.20
N THR A 171 5.00 4.69 -3.35
CA THR A 171 6.30 4.58 -4.02
C THR A 171 7.43 5.09 -3.13
N LEU A 172 7.26 6.26 -2.50
CA LEU A 172 8.28 6.82 -1.60
C LEU A 172 8.49 5.97 -0.35
N ALA A 173 7.41 5.44 0.25
CA ALA A 173 7.52 4.51 1.37
C ALA A 173 8.30 3.24 0.98
N ILE A 174 7.98 2.61 -0.16
CA ILE A 174 8.68 1.42 -0.64
C ILE A 174 10.16 1.70 -0.90
N VAL A 175 10.50 2.83 -1.51
CA VAL A 175 11.89 3.23 -1.73
C VAL A 175 12.64 3.38 -0.40
N SER A 176 12.02 3.99 0.62
CA SER A 176 12.64 4.13 1.95
C SER A 176 12.93 2.78 2.62
N VAL A 177 12.00 1.83 2.53
CA VAL A 177 12.17 0.47 3.08
C VAL A 177 13.24 -0.29 2.29
N PHE A 178 13.29 -0.09 0.97
CA PHE A 178 14.33 -0.68 0.14
C PHE A 178 15.73 -0.20 0.53
N LEU A 179 15.91 1.11 0.79
CA LEU A 179 17.16 1.66 1.33
C LEU A 179 17.55 1.01 2.66
N THR A 180 16.57 0.76 3.52
CA THR A 180 16.76 0.13 4.84
C THR A 180 17.23 -1.31 4.70
N SER A 181 16.62 -2.07 3.78
CA SER A 181 17.05 -3.42 3.43
C SER A 181 18.47 -3.45 2.84
N ILE A 182 18.84 -2.46 2.01
CA ILE A 182 20.22 -2.33 1.51
C ILE A 182 21.19 -2.10 2.67
N CYS A 183 20.87 -1.20 3.61
CA CYS A 183 21.72 -0.94 4.78
C CYS A 183 21.90 -2.21 5.62
N SER A 184 20.81 -2.95 5.85
CA SER A 184 20.86 -4.23 6.56
C SER A 184 21.81 -5.22 5.88
N ILE A 185 21.72 -5.39 4.56
CA ILE A 185 22.59 -6.30 3.82
C ILE A 185 24.05 -5.83 3.88
N ARG A 186 24.32 -4.56 3.57
CA ARG A 186 25.68 -4.02 3.46
C ARG A 186 26.46 -4.08 4.77
N PHE A 187 25.86 -3.62 5.87
CA PHE A 187 26.58 -3.51 7.14
C PHE A 187 26.64 -4.84 7.90
N THR A 188 25.62 -5.69 7.79
CA THR A 188 25.71 -7.05 8.36
C THR A 188 26.82 -7.88 7.71
N THR A 189 27.07 -7.72 6.41
CA THR A 189 28.20 -8.40 5.73
C THR A 189 29.57 -7.76 5.99
N GLY A 190 29.62 -6.50 6.44
CA GLY A 190 30.87 -5.78 6.69
C GLY A 190 31.59 -6.24 7.95
N ASP A 191 30.85 -6.70 8.96
CA ASP A 191 31.39 -7.13 10.27
C ASP A 191 31.88 -8.60 10.28
N SER A 192 31.94 -9.26 9.10
CA SER A 192 32.25 -10.69 8.96
C SER A 192 33.70 -11.00 8.54
N PHE A 193 34.65 -10.07 8.66
CA PHE A 193 36.06 -10.27 8.31
C PHE A 193 37.03 -9.89 9.42
#